data_AF-A0A061RTA9-F1
#
_entry.id   AF-A0A061RTA9-F1
#
_cell.length_a   1.000
_cell.length_b   1.000
_cell.length_c   1.000
_cell.angle_alpha   90.00
_cell.angle_beta   90.00
_cell.angle_gamma   90.00
#
_symmetry.space_group_name_H-M   'P 1'
#
loop_
_entity.id
_entity.type
_entity.pdbx_description
1 polymer ?
#
loop_
_entity_poly.entity_id
_entity_poly.type
_entity_poly.pdbx_seq_one_letter_code
_entity_poly.pdbx_strand_id
1 'polypeptide(L)'
;MQIWETTCLPIFESAGVKVRRTVTKAAGHARREVETMSLEDISLVDGFVVVGGDGLFGEVLNGILSVRAEGGPRAAAAARLRLGHIPAGSTDALAWTINGTRKPAAAALHVVLGDRTPIDCMRIDVPGHPPSFSCCIASAGFMGEVLHMSEKMRWAGPSRYDIAGAYAFVKHKTYSATVQYLPADEETGRRGDGEGCSASPSLRHCGSGCQICRQAVGATAGELVVSEVSPPWTRRSGELLEAEPRKVKTVEGKFKGLMCVVSPCRSDKSVHGILPHAHLADGCMWLIMVRQCNHLQYLRFLVALSTSGIAPGQLSFVEVVRCRAARIEPLGNDCRWNVDGESLPNRPVSCQVHRGLVEVFSRGVEHRCS
;
A
#
# COMPACT_ATOMS: atom_id res chain seq x y z
N MET A 1 14.42 -17.14 -10.26
CA MET A 1 14.40 -18.63 -10.23
C MET A 1 15.36 -19.17 -9.17
N GLN A 2 16.62 -18.76 -9.17
CA GLN A 2 17.63 -19.19 -8.18
C GLN A 2 17.18 -19.00 -6.71
N ILE A 3 16.64 -17.84 -6.32
CA ILE A 3 16.18 -17.58 -4.93
C ILE A 3 15.15 -18.62 -4.45
N TRP A 4 14.21 -19.00 -5.33
CA TRP A 4 13.21 -20.00 -4.97
C TRP A 4 13.87 -21.36 -4.75
N GLU A 5 14.67 -21.83 -5.71
CA GLU A 5 15.25 -23.17 -5.70
C GLU A 5 16.28 -23.37 -4.59
N THR A 6 17.14 -22.37 -4.33
CA THR A 6 18.26 -22.52 -3.39
C THR A 6 17.89 -22.15 -1.95
N THR A 7 16.91 -21.28 -1.76
CA THR A 7 16.60 -20.71 -0.43
C THR A 7 15.22 -21.11 0.06
N CYS A 8 14.19 -20.95 -0.77
CA CYS A 8 12.81 -21.07 -0.32
C CYS A 8 12.33 -22.52 -0.37
N LEU A 9 12.51 -23.21 -1.49
CA LEU A 9 12.02 -24.57 -1.71
C LEU A 9 12.49 -25.55 -0.61
N PRO A 10 13.77 -25.57 -0.18
CA PRO A 10 14.20 -26.46 0.91
C PRO A 10 13.47 -26.21 2.24
N ILE A 11 13.12 -24.94 2.53
CA ILE A 11 12.36 -24.57 3.74
C ILE A 11 10.92 -25.12 3.65
N PHE A 12 10.29 -24.98 2.49
CA PHE A 12 8.93 -25.48 2.25
C PHE A 12 8.86 -27.01 2.30
N GLU A 13 9.83 -27.69 1.68
CA GLU A 13 9.93 -29.15 1.70
C GLU A 13 10.16 -29.67 3.13
N SER A 14 11.07 -29.04 3.88
CA SER A 14 11.34 -29.41 5.28
C SER A 14 10.12 -29.23 6.19
N ALA A 15 9.27 -28.25 5.89
CA ALA A 15 8.02 -28.01 6.60
C ALA A 15 6.83 -28.85 6.10
N GLY A 16 7.02 -29.68 5.07
CA GLY A 16 5.95 -30.49 4.49
C GLY A 16 4.86 -29.68 3.77
N VAL A 17 5.15 -28.43 3.37
CA VAL A 17 4.20 -27.56 2.67
C VAL A 17 4.14 -27.95 1.20
N LYS A 18 2.94 -28.32 0.73
CA LYS A 18 2.71 -28.63 -0.69
C LYS A 18 2.69 -27.35 -1.52
N VAL A 19 3.44 -27.33 -2.62
CA VAL A 19 3.56 -26.14 -3.49
C VAL A 19 3.20 -26.49 -4.93
N ARG A 20 2.27 -25.73 -5.51
CA ARG A 20 2.05 -25.68 -6.96
C ARG A 20 2.79 -24.49 -7.54
N ARG A 21 3.80 -24.73 -8.39
CA ARG A 21 4.62 -23.66 -8.97
C ARG A 21 4.09 -23.22 -10.34
N THR A 22 3.86 -21.92 -10.50
CA THR A 22 3.58 -21.28 -11.78
C THR A 22 4.64 -20.21 -12.08
N VAL A 23 5.25 -20.27 -13.27
CA VAL A 23 6.22 -19.26 -13.71
C VAL A 23 5.50 -18.22 -14.55
N THR A 24 5.59 -16.94 -14.16
CA THR A 24 4.96 -15.86 -14.91
C THR A 24 5.74 -15.53 -16.18
N LYS A 25 5.01 -15.24 -17.27
CA LYS A 25 5.59 -15.06 -18.61
C LYS A 25 5.53 -13.63 -19.12
N ALA A 26 4.61 -12.82 -18.59
CA ALA A 26 4.37 -11.44 -19.00
C ALA A 26 3.62 -10.69 -17.90
N ALA A 27 3.53 -9.36 -18.02
CA ALA A 27 2.68 -8.53 -17.17
C ALA A 27 1.21 -8.99 -17.26
N GLY A 28 0.52 -8.96 -16.13
CA GLY A 28 -0.87 -9.40 -15.97
C GLY A 28 -1.07 -10.91 -16.07
N HIS A 29 0.00 -11.72 -16.15
CA HIS A 29 -0.14 -13.18 -16.18
C HIS A 29 -0.56 -13.72 -14.83
N ALA A 30 0.02 -13.24 -13.72
CA ALA A 30 -0.35 -13.75 -12.40
C ALA A 30 -1.78 -13.38 -12.02
N ARG A 31 -2.20 -12.16 -12.38
CA ARG A 31 -3.58 -11.71 -12.19
C ARG A 31 -4.57 -12.63 -12.90
N ARG A 32 -4.35 -12.91 -14.19
CA ARG A 32 -5.22 -13.78 -14.99
C ARG A 32 -5.27 -15.21 -14.44
N GLU A 33 -4.13 -15.77 -14.04
CA GLU A 33 -4.06 -17.11 -13.44
C GLU A 33 -4.96 -17.23 -12.19
N VAL A 34 -5.04 -16.18 -11.36
CA VAL A 34 -5.96 -16.15 -10.22
C VAL A 34 -7.42 -16.01 -10.68
N GLU A 35 -7.70 -15.07 -11.60
CA GLU A 35 -9.06 -14.79 -12.09
C GLU A 35 -9.70 -15.97 -12.83
N THR A 36 -8.89 -16.80 -13.51
CA THR A 36 -9.36 -17.97 -14.27
C THR A 36 -9.36 -19.26 -13.45
N MET A 37 -8.93 -19.22 -12.19
CA MET A 37 -8.89 -20.42 -11.34
C MET A 37 -10.30 -20.97 -11.10
N SER A 38 -10.47 -22.29 -11.19
CA SER A 38 -11.75 -22.95 -10.92
C SER A 38 -12.06 -22.92 -9.42
N LEU A 39 -13.32 -23.17 -9.07
CA LEU A 39 -13.74 -23.26 -7.67
C LEU A 39 -13.01 -24.38 -6.92
N GLU A 40 -12.78 -25.52 -7.58
CA GLU A 40 -12.06 -26.65 -7.01
C GLU A 40 -10.61 -26.26 -6.70
N ASP A 41 -9.91 -25.69 -7.67
CA ASP A 41 -8.50 -25.30 -7.54
C ASP A 41 -8.29 -24.24 -6.45
N ILE A 42 -9.11 -23.18 -6.44
CA ILE A 42 -8.97 -22.10 -5.45
C ILE A 42 -9.33 -22.57 -4.03
N SER A 43 -10.22 -23.57 -3.91
CA SER A 43 -10.59 -24.16 -2.61
C SER A 43 -9.54 -25.11 -2.05
N LEU A 44 -8.59 -25.58 -2.87
CA LEU A 44 -7.51 -26.49 -2.47
C LEU A 44 -6.27 -25.78 -1.93
N VAL A 45 -6.21 -24.45 -2.01
CA VAL A 45 -5.02 -23.68 -1.61
C VAL A 45 -5.29 -22.80 -0.40
N ASP A 46 -4.31 -22.72 0.51
CA ASP A 46 -4.37 -21.83 1.69
C ASP A 46 -4.02 -20.36 1.35
N GLY A 47 -3.44 -20.12 0.18
CA GLY A 47 -2.95 -18.82 -0.23
C GLY A 47 -1.98 -18.87 -1.40
N PHE A 48 -1.53 -17.69 -1.83
CA PHE A 48 -0.56 -17.50 -2.90
C PHE A 48 0.76 -16.96 -2.35
N VAL A 49 1.87 -17.55 -2.77
CA VAL A 49 3.22 -17.07 -2.42
C VAL A 49 3.88 -16.48 -3.65
N VAL A 50 4.17 -15.19 -3.58
CA VAL A 50 4.80 -14.42 -4.65
C VAL A 50 6.30 -14.35 -4.41
N VAL A 51 7.10 -14.81 -5.37
CA VAL A 51 8.56 -14.65 -5.40
C VAL A 51 8.90 -13.60 -6.46
N GLY A 52 9.02 -12.34 -6.07
CA GLY A 52 9.16 -11.23 -7.01
C GLY A 52 9.15 -9.87 -6.34
N GLY A 53 9.02 -8.81 -7.16
CA GLY A 53 8.85 -7.45 -6.68
C GLY A 53 7.40 -7.08 -6.36
N ASP A 54 7.19 -5.85 -5.90
CA ASP A 54 5.89 -5.31 -5.50
C ASP A 54 4.81 -5.40 -6.60
N GLY A 55 5.19 -5.23 -7.87
CA GLY A 55 4.23 -5.35 -8.99
C GLY A 55 3.64 -6.75 -9.16
N LEU A 56 4.45 -7.81 -8.96
CA LEU A 56 3.94 -9.19 -9.02
C LEU A 56 2.99 -9.49 -7.84
N PHE A 57 3.29 -8.92 -6.67
CA PHE A 57 2.36 -8.98 -5.53
C PHE A 57 1.05 -8.25 -5.87
N GLY A 58 1.15 -7.07 -6.47
CA GLY A 58 0.01 -6.28 -6.94
C GLY A 58 -0.88 -7.05 -7.92
N GLU A 59 -0.30 -7.79 -8.88
CA GLU A 59 -1.07 -8.62 -9.81
C GLU A 59 -1.90 -9.70 -9.08
N VAL A 60 -1.30 -10.43 -8.15
CA VAL A 60 -1.99 -11.48 -7.38
C VAL A 60 -3.03 -10.89 -6.46
N LEU A 61 -2.71 -9.79 -5.77
CA LEU A 61 -3.65 -9.05 -4.92
C LEU A 61 -4.89 -8.64 -5.71
N ASN A 62 -4.70 -7.98 -6.85
CA ASN A 62 -5.81 -7.51 -7.69
C ASN A 62 -6.60 -8.67 -8.30
N GLY A 63 -5.96 -9.79 -8.64
CA GLY A 63 -6.66 -11.00 -9.08
C GLY A 63 -7.56 -11.58 -8.00
N ILE A 64 -7.07 -11.71 -6.77
CA ILE A 64 -7.85 -12.21 -5.62
C ILE A 64 -9.04 -11.28 -5.34
N LEU A 65 -8.82 -9.96 -5.32
CA LEU A 65 -9.88 -8.99 -5.05
C LEU A 65 -10.89 -8.91 -6.20
N SER A 66 -10.48 -9.13 -7.45
CA SER A 66 -11.40 -9.26 -8.58
C SER A 66 -12.32 -10.45 -8.41
N VAL A 67 -11.78 -11.63 -8.07
CA VAL A 67 -12.59 -12.84 -7.81
C VAL A 67 -13.53 -12.63 -6.62
N ARG A 68 -13.09 -11.93 -5.57
CA ARG A 68 -13.95 -11.61 -4.42
C ARG A 68 -15.12 -10.71 -4.77
N ALA A 69 -14.94 -9.80 -5.73
CA ALA A 69 -15.98 -8.88 -6.17
C ALA A 69 -17.09 -9.54 -7.00
N GLU A 70 -16.87 -10.75 -7.53
CA GLU A 70 -17.86 -11.49 -8.31
C GLU A 70 -19.01 -12.06 -7.47
N GLY A 71 -18.80 -12.21 -6.15
CA GLY A 71 -19.72 -12.90 -5.27
C GLY A 71 -19.73 -14.43 -5.46
N GLY A 72 -20.61 -15.11 -4.71
CA GLY A 72 -20.80 -16.55 -4.80
C GLY A 72 -19.67 -17.40 -4.18
N PRO A 73 -19.65 -18.72 -4.44
CA PRO A 73 -18.73 -19.66 -3.80
C PRO A 73 -17.25 -19.37 -4.07
N ARG A 74 -16.92 -18.89 -5.27
CA ARG A 74 -15.55 -18.57 -5.66
C ARG A 74 -15.02 -17.36 -4.90
N ALA A 75 -15.85 -16.33 -4.72
CA ALA A 75 -15.53 -15.19 -3.87
C ALA A 75 -15.31 -15.59 -2.41
N ALA A 76 -16.15 -16.49 -1.87
CA ALA A 76 -16.00 -17.01 -0.52
C ALA A 76 -14.70 -17.80 -0.31
N ALA A 77 -14.30 -18.62 -1.30
CA ALA A 77 -13.01 -19.30 -1.29
C ALA A 77 -11.84 -18.29 -1.36
N ALA A 78 -11.92 -17.32 -2.27
CA ALA A 78 -10.90 -16.27 -2.42
C ALA A 78 -10.74 -15.39 -1.17
N ALA A 79 -11.81 -15.16 -0.40
CA ALA A 79 -11.79 -14.38 0.85
C ALA A 79 -10.97 -15.04 1.98
N ARG A 80 -10.71 -16.35 1.90
CA ARG A 80 -9.90 -17.10 2.87
C ARG A 80 -8.40 -17.11 2.53
N LEU A 81 -8.04 -16.72 1.31
CA LEU A 81 -6.68 -16.80 0.83
C LEU A 81 -5.77 -15.78 1.51
N ARG A 82 -4.55 -16.23 1.82
CA ARG A 82 -3.46 -15.39 2.33
C ARG A 82 -2.41 -15.14 1.25
N LEU A 83 -1.70 -14.01 1.32
CA LEU A 83 -0.58 -13.71 0.41
C LEU A 83 0.76 -13.75 1.13
N GLY A 84 1.74 -14.42 0.54
CA GLY A 84 3.14 -14.36 0.96
C GLY A 84 3.94 -13.53 -0.03
N HIS A 85 4.79 -12.62 0.45
CA HIS A 85 5.70 -11.87 -0.42
C HIS A 85 7.15 -12.22 -0.08
N ILE A 86 7.75 -13.06 -0.92
CA ILE A 86 9.17 -13.38 -0.88
C ILE A 86 9.90 -12.38 -1.79
N PRO A 87 10.77 -11.52 -1.23
CA PRO A 87 11.43 -10.45 -1.96
C PRO A 87 12.37 -11.01 -3.03
N ALA A 88 12.20 -10.56 -4.26
CA ALA A 88 13.10 -10.85 -5.37
C ALA A 88 13.12 -9.72 -6.42
N GLY A 89 12.65 -8.52 -6.06
CA GLY A 89 12.62 -7.32 -6.89
C GLY A 89 13.70 -6.29 -6.55
N SER A 90 13.66 -5.14 -7.21
CA SER A 90 14.63 -4.06 -6.97
C SER A 90 14.35 -3.26 -5.69
N THR A 91 13.07 -3.13 -5.30
CA THR A 91 12.65 -2.29 -4.16
C THR A 91 12.11 -3.15 -3.01
N ASP A 92 11.13 -4.02 -3.30
CA ASP A 92 10.46 -4.90 -2.34
C ASP A 92 9.93 -4.15 -1.11
N ALA A 93 9.31 -3.00 -1.35
CA ALA A 93 8.90 -2.11 -0.28
C ALA A 93 7.83 -2.75 0.61
N LEU A 94 6.87 -3.44 0.00
CA LEU A 94 5.83 -4.13 0.74
C LEU A 94 6.42 -5.35 1.47
N ALA A 95 7.27 -6.13 0.80
CA ALA A 95 7.91 -7.31 1.40
C ALA A 95 8.70 -6.93 2.66
N TRP A 96 9.47 -5.85 2.63
CA TRP A 96 10.16 -5.36 3.84
C TRP A 96 9.16 -4.87 4.87
N THR A 97 8.15 -4.10 4.47
CA THR A 97 7.14 -3.57 5.38
C THR A 97 6.45 -4.67 6.17
N ILE A 98 6.08 -5.78 5.51
CA ILE A 98 5.39 -6.89 6.19
C ILE A 98 6.37 -7.82 6.89
N ASN A 99 7.52 -8.19 6.31
CA ASN A 99 8.43 -9.19 6.89
C ASN A 99 9.46 -8.60 7.86
N GLY A 100 9.60 -7.27 7.93
CA GLY A 100 10.66 -6.58 8.68
C GLY A 100 12.07 -6.71 8.08
N THR A 101 12.23 -7.49 7.02
CA THR A 101 13.50 -7.72 6.32
C THR A 101 13.28 -8.02 4.84
N ARG A 102 14.31 -7.83 4.02
CA ARG A 102 14.35 -8.25 2.60
C ARG A 102 14.97 -9.63 2.38
N LYS A 103 15.23 -10.40 3.44
CA LYS A 103 15.81 -11.74 3.33
C LYS A 103 14.75 -12.76 2.88
N PRO A 104 14.91 -13.44 1.73
CA PRO A 104 13.93 -14.42 1.24
C PRO A 104 13.66 -15.56 2.22
N ALA A 105 14.69 -16.03 2.93
CA ALA A 105 14.54 -17.09 3.93
C ALA A 105 13.60 -16.70 5.08
N ALA A 106 13.62 -15.45 5.54
CA ALA A 106 12.74 -14.98 6.61
C ALA A 106 11.28 -14.92 6.13
N ALA A 107 11.05 -14.42 4.91
CA ALA A 107 9.72 -14.43 4.30
C ALA A 107 9.20 -15.87 4.10
N ALA A 108 10.05 -16.79 3.65
CA ALA A 108 9.71 -18.21 3.53
C ALA A 108 9.35 -18.84 4.88
N LEU A 109 10.08 -18.50 5.95
CA LEU A 109 9.78 -18.96 7.31
C LEU A 109 8.39 -18.49 7.78
N HIS A 110 8.04 -17.22 7.56
CA HIS A 110 6.70 -16.72 7.90
C HIS A 110 5.59 -17.49 7.17
N VAL A 111 5.82 -17.85 5.91
CA VAL A 111 4.88 -18.67 5.14
C VAL A 111 4.72 -20.06 5.72
N VAL A 112 5.82 -20.80 5.93
CA VAL A 112 5.73 -22.20 6.40
C VAL A 112 5.28 -22.31 7.86
N LEU A 113 5.51 -21.28 8.68
CA LEU A 113 4.97 -21.18 10.04
C LEU A 113 3.47 -20.85 10.04
N GLY A 114 2.88 -20.51 8.89
CA GLY A 114 1.46 -20.19 8.77
C GLY A 114 1.10 -18.86 9.43
N ASP A 115 2.06 -17.93 9.52
CA ASP A 115 1.85 -16.63 10.15
C ASP A 115 0.71 -15.85 9.49
N ARG A 116 0.17 -14.90 10.23
CA ARG A 116 -1.03 -14.17 9.83
C ARG A 116 -1.00 -12.75 10.35
N THR A 117 -1.07 -11.80 9.42
CA THR A 117 -1.31 -10.39 9.71
C THR A 117 -2.28 -9.81 8.69
N PRO A 118 -3.36 -9.15 9.10
CA PRO A 118 -4.21 -8.41 8.19
C PRO A 118 -3.47 -7.16 7.70
N ILE A 119 -3.70 -6.78 6.45
CA ILE A 119 -3.21 -5.52 5.89
C ILE A 119 -4.36 -4.75 5.23
N ASP A 120 -4.32 -3.44 5.39
CA ASP A 120 -5.20 -2.51 4.71
C ASP A 120 -4.84 -2.44 3.23
N CYS A 121 -5.87 -2.27 2.41
CA CYS A 121 -5.72 -2.02 0.98
C CYS A 121 -6.41 -0.71 0.62
N MET A 122 -5.70 0.14 -0.09
CA MET A 122 -6.26 1.30 -0.78
C MET A 122 -6.83 0.85 -2.11
N ARG A 123 -8.14 1.04 -2.29
CA ARG A 123 -8.77 1.04 -3.61
C ARG A 123 -8.43 2.34 -4.32
N ILE A 124 -8.18 2.26 -5.62
CA ILE A 124 -7.82 3.37 -6.49
C ILE A 124 -8.72 3.33 -7.71
N ASP A 125 -9.53 4.37 -7.85
CA ASP A 125 -10.43 4.57 -8.97
C ASP A 125 -9.93 5.71 -9.87
N VAL A 126 -9.81 5.40 -11.15
CA VAL A 126 -9.42 6.34 -12.20
C VAL A 126 -10.51 6.28 -13.27
N PRO A 127 -11.13 7.41 -13.66
CA PRO A 127 -12.19 7.42 -14.66
C PRO A 127 -11.77 6.71 -15.95
N GLY A 128 -12.60 5.78 -16.42
CA GLY A 128 -12.36 5.00 -17.64
C GLY A 128 -11.37 3.84 -17.50
N HIS A 129 -10.94 3.51 -16.28
CA HIS A 129 -10.11 2.34 -15.98
C HIS A 129 -10.80 1.45 -14.94
N PRO A 130 -10.54 0.12 -14.94
CA PRO A 130 -11.04 -0.74 -13.88
C PRO A 130 -10.42 -0.35 -12.53
N PRO A 131 -11.15 -0.57 -11.41
CA PRO A 131 -10.60 -0.32 -10.08
C PRO A 131 -9.34 -1.17 -9.85
N SER A 132 -8.39 -0.61 -9.11
CA SER A 132 -7.17 -1.30 -8.69
C SER A 132 -6.96 -1.13 -7.19
N PHE A 133 -6.14 -2.00 -6.61
CA PHE A 133 -5.83 -2.02 -5.18
C PHE A 133 -4.33 -2.02 -4.95
N SER A 134 -3.92 -1.34 -3.88
CA SER A 134 -2.54 -1.19 -3.42
C SER A 134 -2.45 -1.30 -1.91
N CYS A 135 -1.38 -1.90 -1.39
CA CYS A 135 -1.08 -1.97 0.05
C CYS A 135 0.07 -1.05 0.47
N CYS A 136 0.61 -0.25 -0.47
CA CYS A 136 1.78 0.58 -0.25
C CYS A 136 1.45 2.04 -0.54
N ILE A 137 1.55 2.47 -1.81
CA ILE A 137 1.55 3.89 -2.14
C ILE A 137 0.98 4.20 -3.52
N ALA A 138 0.15 5.24 -3.58
CA ALA A 138 -0.21 5.96 -4.80
C ALA A 138 0.36 7.37 -4.70
N SER A 139 1.13 7.82 -5.69
CA SER A 139 1.78 9.14 -5.63
C SER A 139 1.82 9.86 -6.96
N ALA A 140 1.84 11.19 -6.89
CA ALA A 140 2.05 12.08 -8.02
C ALA A 140 3.15 13.10 -7.72
N GLY A 141 3.73 13.63 -8.79
CA GLY A 141 4.83 14.58 -8.75
C GLY A 141 6.19 13.89 -8.82
N PHE A 142 7.13 14.27 -7.96
CA PHE A 142 8.52 13.80 -8.01
C PHE A 142 8.65 12.28 -8.16
N MET A 143 7.97 11.49 -7.34
CA MET A 143 8.08 10.03 -7.40
C MET A 143 7.53 9.45 -8.71
N GLY A 144 6.46 10.04 -9.26
CA GLY A 144 5.94 9.67 -10.57
C GLY A 144 6.90 10.01 -11.71
N GLU A 145 7.60 11.15 -11.64
CA GLU A 145 8.64 11.52 -12.60
C GLU A 145 9.84 10.58 -12.53
N VAL A 146 10.32 10.28 -11.31
CA VAL A 146 11.40 9.32 -11.07
C VAL A 146 11.04 7.96 -11.67
N LEU A 147 9.83 7.47 -11.41
CA LEU A 147 9.36 6.21 -11.95
C LEU A 147 9.36 6.23 -13.49
N HIS A 148 8.71 7.22 -14.10
CA HIS A 148 8.60 7.33 -15.56
C HIS A 148 9.98 7.34 -16.24
N MET A 149 10.95 8.01 -15.64
CA MET A 149 12.32 8.05 -16.17
C MET A 149 13.06 6.73 -15.92
N SER A 150 12.96 6.18 -14.72
CA SER A 150 13.62 4.92 -14.34
C SER A 150 13.22 3.76 -15.25
N GLU A 151 11.97 3.75 -15.74
CA GLU A 151 11.47 2.73 -16.66
C GLU A 151 12.16 2.75 -18.03
N LYS A 152 12.53 3.93 -18.52
CA LYS A 152 13.33 4.08 -19.75
C LYS A 152 14.79 3.65 -19.57
N MET A 153 15.23 3.48 -18.32
CA MET A 153 16.60 3.17 -17.93
C MET A 153 16.70 1.80 -17.24
N ARG A 154 15.79 0.86 -17.54
CA ARG A 154 15.86 -0.52 -17.01
C ARG A 154 17.23 -1.18 -17.22
N TRP A 155 17.93 -0.84 -18.31
CA TRP A 155 19.28 -1.33 -18.61
C TRP A 155 20.34 -0.93 -17.55
N ALA A 156 20.12 0.16 -16.80
CA ALA A 156 21.06 0.63 -15.78
C ALA A 156 20.92 -0.12 -14.43
N GLY A 157 19.99 -1.07 -14.32
CA GLY A 157 19.75 -1.80 -13.07
C GLY A 157 19.31 -0.87 -11.93
N PRO A 158 19.62 -1.17 -10.66
CA PRO A 158 19.16 -0.39 -9.50
C PRO A 158 19.57 1.09 -9.50
N SER A 159 20.71 1.45 -10.10
CA SER A 159 21.20 2.84 -10.16
C SER A 159 20.28 3.77 -10.95
N ARG A 160 19.38 3.21 -11.78
CA ARG A 160 18.37 3.95 -12.55
C ARG A 160 17.54 4.90 -11.68
N TYR A 161 17.27 4.54 -10.43
CA TYR A 161 16.49 5.36 -9.51
C TYR A 161 17.27 6.57 -9.01
N ASP A 162 18.58 6.46 -8.84
CA ASP A 162 19.41 7.59 -8.38
C ASP A 162 19.59 8.61 -9.49
N ILE A 163 19.83 8.14 -10.72
CA ILE A 163 19.94 8.98 -11.92
C ILE A 163 18.60 9.69 -12.20
N ALA A 164 17.50 8.93 -12.20
CA ALA A 164 16.16 9.48 -12.37
C ALA A 164 15.81 10.48 -11.24
N GLY A 165 16.17 10.16 -10.00
CA GLY A 165 16.00 11.01 -8.82
C GLY A 165 16.72 12.35 -8.95
N ALA A 166 18.01 12.32 -9.30
CA ALA A 166 18.81 13.52 -9.48
C ALA A 166 18.25 14.42 -10.60
N TYR A 167 17.89 13.84 -11.74
CA TYR A 167 17.31 14.59 -12.84
C TYR A 167 15.94 15.18 -12.47
N ALA A 168 15.04 14.37 -11.92
CA ALA A 168 13.71 14.81 -11.51
C ALA A 168 13.81 15.91 -10.45
N PHE A 169 14.79 15.86 -9.55
CA PHE A 169 14.99 16.88 -8.52
C PHE A 169 15.38 18.22 -9.13
N VAL A 170 16.26 18.22 -10.14
CA VAL A 170 16.69 19.44 -10.83
C VAL A 170 15.55 20.03 -11.67
N LYS A 171 14.74 19.19 -12.32
CA LYS A 171 13.63 19.62 -13.20
C LYS A 171 12.28 19.69 -12.49
N HIS A 172 12.26 19.57 -11.17
CA HIS A 172 11.05 19.27 -10.41
C HIS A 172 9.97 20.33 -10.60
N LYS A 173 8.83 19.91 -11.14
CA LYS A 173 7.68 20.78 -11.39
C LYS A 173 6.77 20.91 -10.17
N THR A 174 5.94 21.95 -10.21
CA THR A 174 4.82 22.14 -9.28
C THR A 174 3.53 21.94 -10.05
N TYR A 175 2.56 21.27 -9.44
CA TYR A 175 1.29 20.87 -10.04
C TYR A 175 0.14 21.53 -9.28
N SER A 176 -0.79 22.14 -10.01
CA SER A 176 -2.03 22.65 -9.43
C SER A 176 -3.04 21.52 -9.30
N ALA A 177 -3.65 21.37 -8.13
CA ALA A 177 -4.65 20.34 -7.88
C ALA A 177 -5.70 20.80 -6.85
N THR A 178 -6.88 20.19 -6.93
CA THR A 178 -7.90 20.21 -5.87
C THR A 178 -7.89 18.87 -5.16
N VAL A 179 -7.70 18.90 -3.85
CA VAL A 179 -7.61 17.70 -2.99
C VAL A 179 -8.78 17.71 -2.03
N GLN A 180 -9.63 16.70 -2.12
CA GLN A 180 -10.73 16.46 -1.20
C GLN A 180 -10.44 15.21 -0.38
N TYR A 181 -10.65 15.21 0.93
CA TYR A 181 -10.40 14.02 1.75
C TYR A 181 -11.32 13.91 2.96
N LEU A 182 -11.48 12.67 3.43
CA LEU A 182 -12.19 12.32 4.66
C LEU A 182 -11.21 12.10 5.81
N PRO A 183 -11.10 13.01 6.79
CA PRO A 183 -10.25 12.81 7.96
C PRO A 183 -10.65 11.56 8.76
N ALA A 184 -9.68 10.83 9.32
CA ALA A 184 -9.96 9.67 10.16
C ALA A 184 -10.30 10.04 11.62
N ASP A 185 -9.82 11.19 12.12
CA ASP A 185 -9.70 11.46 13.55
C ASP A 185 -10.80 12.38 14.16
N GLU A 186 -11.86 12.76 13.43
CA GLU A 186 -12.95 13.60 13.99
C GLU A 186 -14.03 12.82 14.79
N GLU A 187 -13.97 11.49 14.88
CA GLU A 187 -14.92 10.67 15.68
C GLU A 187 -14.58 10.58 17.18
N THR A 188 -13.45 11.12 17.65
CA THR A 188 -13.03 11.04 19.07
C THR A 188 -13.35 12.28 19.91
N GLY A 189 -14.25 13.16 19.43
CA GLY A 189 -14.59 14.41 20.11
C GLY A 189 -15.49 14.31 21.35
N ARG A 190 -15.99 13.14 21.79
CA ARG A 190 -16.81 13.00 23.02
C ARG A 190 -16.75 11.60 23.65
N ARG A 191 -15.73 11.33 24.46
CA ARG A 191 -15.79 10.49 25.69
C ARG A 191 -14.69 11.06 26.59
N GLY A 192 -15.02 11.83 27.62
CA GLY A 192 -15.52 11.28 28.88
C GLY A 192 -14.32 11.01 29.78
N ASP A 193 -13.87 12.06 30.45
CA ASP A 193 -13.07 12.20 31.67
C ASP A 193 -12.65 10.89 32.37
N GLY A 194 -11.35 10.69 32.56
CA GLY A 194 -10.81 9.66 33.47
C GLY A 194 -9.44 9.10 33.07
N GLU A 195 -8.39 9.61 33.73
CA GLU A 195 -7.09 8.96 33.97
C GLU A 195 -6.10 8.77 32.78
N GLY A 196 -5.24 9.77 32.62
CA GLY A 196 -3.78 9.60 32.57
C GLY A 196 -3.16 8.61 31.56
N CYS A 197 -2.99 9.05 30.30
CA CYS A 197 -1.74 8.89 29.52
C CYS A 197 -1.85 9.67 28.20
N SER A 198 -1.00 10.68 28.05
CA SER A 198 -0.90 11.57 26.89
C SER A 198 -0.21 10.89 25.69
N ALA A 199 -0.97 10.28 24.80
CA ALA A 199 -0.69 10.12 23.37
C ALA A 199 -1.94 9.54 22.69
N SER A 200 -2.35 10.09 21.54
CA SER A 200 -3.42 9.49 20.74
C SER A 200 -3.11 8.01 20.46
N PRO A 201 -4.08 7.08 20.56
CA PRO A 201 -3.86 5.64 20.32
C PRO A 201 -3.16 5.30 18.99
N SER A 202 -3.23 6.21 18.00
CA SER A 202 -2.68 6.11 16.65
C SER A 202 -1.18 6.39 16.50
N LEU A 203 -0.46 6.75 17.58
CA LEU A 203 1.00 7.00 17.56
C LEU A 203 1.83 5.85 18.15
N ARG A 204 1.20 4.72 18.53
CA ARG A 204 1.94 3.53 18.98
C ARG A 204 2.68 2.89 17.81
N HIS A 205 3.93 2.48 18.01
CA HIS A 205 4.71 1.82 16.96
C HIS A 205 4.01 0.54 16.47
N CYS A 206 3.75 0.46 15.16
CA CYS A 206 3.27 -0.77 14.54
C CYS A 206 4.43 -1.78 14.43
N GLY A 207 4.12 -3.06 14.63
CA GLY A 207 5.09 -4.15 14.62
C GLY A 207 4.45 -5.49 14.95
N SER A 208 5.29 -6.49 15.18
CA SER A 208 4.88 -7.84 15.56
C SER A 208 4.02 -7.80 16.82
N GLY A 209 2.82 -8.37 16.71
CA GLY A 209 1.86 -8.41 17.79
C GLY A 209 1.06 -7.12 18.05
N CYS A 210 1.09 -6.16 17.13
CA CYS A 210 0.30 -4.94 17.24
C CYS A 210 -1.19 -5.22 17.49
N GLN A 211 -1.73 -4.74 18.62
CA GLN A 211 -3.12 -4.97 19.03
C GLN A 211 -4.14 -4.31 18.07
N ILE A 212 -3.81 -3.14 17.52
CA ILE A 212 -4.70 -2.41 16.59
C ILE A 212 -4.90 -3.20 15.30
N CYS A 213 -3.80 -3.70 14.71
CA CYS A 213 -3.86 -4.50 13.48
C CYS A 213 -4.53 -5.85 13.73
N ARG A 214 -4.25 -6.50 14.87
CA ARG A 214 -4.84 -7.82 15.22
C ARG A 214 -6.37 -7.80 15.28
N GLN A 215 -6.99 -6.67 15.62
CA GLN A 215 -8.45 -6.54 15.61
C GLN A 215 -9.07 -6.69 14.22
N ALA A 216 -8.30 -6.55 13.15
CA ALA A 216 -8.76 -6.73 11.77
C ALA A 216 -8.58 -8.17 11.25
N VAL A 217 -8.07 -9.09 12.07
CA VAL A 217 -7.94 -10.51 11.68
C VAL A 217 -9.34 -11.09 11.39
N GLY A 218 -9.49 -11.78 10.28
CA GLY A 218 -10.78 -12.32 9.83
C GLY A 218 -11.77 -11.29 9.25
N ALA A 219 -11.42 -9.99 9.21
CA ALA A 219 -12.24 -8.98 8.52
C ALA A 219 -12.36 -9.23 7.01
N THR A 220 -11.49 -10.08 6.45
CA THR A 220 -11.50 -10.48 5.03
C THR A 220 -12.75 -11.25 4.62
N ALA A 221 -13.49 -11.83 5.57
CA ALA A 221 -14.66 -12.68 5.29
C ALA A 221 -15.91 -11.89 4.86
N GLY A 222 -15.90 -10.55 4.95
CA GLY A 222 -16.99 -9.72 4.46
C GLY A 222 -17.09 -9.70 2.93
N GLU A 223 -18.33 -9.61 2.42
CA GLU A 223 -18.60 -9.42 0.99
C GLU A 223 -17.91 -8.15 0.48
N LEU A 224 -17.07 -8.26 -0.55
CA LEU A 224 -16.41 -7.10 -1.15
C LEU A 224 -17.34 -6.45 -2.17
N VAL A 225 -18.11 -5.46 -1.71
CA VAL A 225 -18.93 -4.65 -2.61
C VAL A 225 -18.06 -3.57 -3.27
N VAL A 226 -17.89 -3.67 -4.59
CA VAL A 226 -17.10 -2.72 -5.39
C VAL A 226 -18.04 -1.69 -6.04
N SER A 227 -18.37 -0.59 -5.34
CA SER A 227 -19.10 0.56 -5.89
C SER A 227 -18.16 1.72 -6.22
N GLU A 228 -18.47 2.59 -7.18
CA GLU A 228 -17.63 3.77 -7.49
C GLU A 228 -17.35 4.63 -6.24
N VAL A 229 -16.09 5.01 -6.05
CA VAL A 229 -15.64 5.92 -4.99
C VAL A 229 -15.76 7.35 -5.51
N SER A 230 -16.81 8.06 -5.09
CA SER A 230 -17.02 9.46 -5.44
C SER A 230 -17.50 10.27 -4.24
N PRO A 231 -17.00 11.51 -4.03
CA PRO A 231 -17.50 12.40 -2.99
C PRO A 231 -19.04 12.64 -3.10
N PRO A 232 -19.75 12.88 -1.97
CA PRO A 232 -19.18 13.09 -0.65
C PRO A 232 -18.71 11.79 0.03
N TRP A 233 -18.99 10.58 -0.48
CA TRP A 233 -18.25 9.28 -0.45
C TRP A 233 -19.23 8.07 -0.37
N THR A 234 -19.16 7.11 -1.31
CA THR A 234 -20.11 5.98 -1.43
C THR A 234 -19.54 4.61 -1.02
N ARG A 235 -20.34 3.92 -0.18
CA ARG A 235 -20.39 2.51 0.32
C ARG A 235 -19.11 1.75 0.70
N ARG A 236 -19.10 1.26 1.95
CA ARG A 236 -18.46 0.00 2.35
C ARG A 236 -19.48 -1.13 2.15
N SER A 237 -19.00 -2.36 2.04
CA SER A 237 -19.77 -3.61 2.19
C SER A 237 -20.89 -3.49 3.24
N GLY A 238 -22.15 -3.30 2.80
CA GLY A 238 -23.34 -3.23 3.66
C GLY A 238 -23.51 -1.96 4.53
N GLU A 239 -22.45 -1.21 4.84
CA GLU A 239 -22.52 0.03 5.62
C GLU A 239 -22.17 1.26 4.76
N LEU A 240 -23.08 2.23 4.72
CA LEU A 240 -22.79 3.57 4.22
C LEU A 240 -21.69 4.17 5.11
N LEU A 241 -20.51 4.40 4.52
CA LEU A 241 -19.70 5.51 4.99
C LEU A 241 -20.50 6.74 4.58
N GLU A 242 -21.48 7.16 5.38
CA GLU A 242 -22.26 8.36 5.09
C GLU A 242 -21.39 9.55 5.47
N ALA A 243 -20.84 10.18 4.44
CA ALA A 243 -20.27 11.49 4.57
C ALA A 243 -21.36 12.51 4.79
N GLU A 244 -21.40 13.12 5.97
CA GLU A 244 -21.89 14.49 5.98
C GLU A 244 -20.93 15.32 5.11
N PRO A 245 -21.42 16.08 4.11
CA PRO A 245 -20.59 16.95 3.28
C PRO A 245 -19.69 17.90 4.09
N ARG A 246 -20.09 18.19 5.34
CA ARG A 246 -19.33 19.01 6.31
C ARG A 246 -18.04 18.37 6.83
N LYS A 247 -17.90 17.04 6.73
CA LYS A 247 -16.70 16.30 7.17
C LYS A 247 -15.64 16.16 6.08
N VAL A 248 -16.01 16.37 4.81
CA VAL A 248 -15.05 16.40 3.69
C VAL A 248 -14.24 17.70 3.80
N LYS A 249 -12.91 17.59 3.83
CA LYS A 249 -12.02 18.75 3.74
C LYS A 249 -11.55 18.92 2.31
N THR A 250 -11.62 20.16 1.82
CA THR A 250 -11.14 20.53 0.48
C THR A 250 -9.95 21.46 0.60
N VAL A 251 -8.90 21.16 -0.15
CA VAL A 251 -7.66 21.91 -0.21
C VAL A 251 -7.28 22.12 -1.66
N GLU A 252 -7.26 23.38 -2.08
CA GLU A 252 -6.77 23.77 -3.40
C GLU A 252 -5.38 24.36 -3.30
N GLY A 253 -4.58 24.17 -4.34
CA GLY A 253 -3.31 24.89 -4.47
C GLY A 253 -2.29 24.20 -5.34
N LYS A 254 -1.04 24.61 -5.12
CA LYS A 254 0.14 24.18 -5.85
C LYS A 254 0.97 23.23 -5.00
N PHE A 255 1.22 22.04 -5.54
CA PHE A 255 1.90 20.94 -4.85
C PHE A 255 3.12 20.48 -5.63
N LYS A 256 4.19 20.14 -4.93
CA LYS A 256 5.38 19.47 -5.48
C LYS A 256 5.29 17.95 -5.41
N GLY A 257 4.43 17.43 -4.55
CA GLY A 257 4.15 16.00 -4.44
C GLY A 257 2.86 15.75 -3.67
N LEU A 258 2.12 14.73 -4.10
CA LEU A 258 0.91 14.24 -3.46
C LEU A 258 1.07 12.73 -3.29
N MET A 259 0.81 12.20 -2.09
CA MET A 259 0.96 10.76 -1.83
C MET A 259 -0.18 10.27 -0.94
N CYS A 260 -0.84 9.20 -1.36
CA CYS A 260 -1.72 8.38 -0.54
C CYS A 260 -0.93 7.13 -0.14
N VAL A 261 -0.75 6.91 1.15
CA VAL A 261 0.12 5.86 1.69
C VAL A 261 -0.64 5.04 2.72
N VAL A 262 -0.63 3.72 2.59
CA VAL A 262 -1.42 2.83 3.48
C VAL A 262 -0.56 2.18 4.55
N SER A 263 0.69 1.86 4.22
CA SER A 263 1.60 1.14 5.12
C SER A 263 2.90 1.93 5.32
N PRO A 264 3.79 1.52 6.24
CA PRO A 264 5.06 2.22 6.44
C PRO A 264 5.94 2.40 5.18
N CYS A 265 5.79 1.54 4.16
CA CYS A 265 6.60 1.52 2.94
C CYS A 265 8.11 1.56 3.20
N ARG A 266 8.60 0.59 3.98
CA ARG A 266 10.04 0.39 4.25
C ARG A 266 10.77 -0.04 2.99
N SER A 267 11.98 0.47 2.77
CA SER A 267 12.83 0.10 1.64
C SER A 267 14.31 0.35 1.96
N ASP A 268 15.23 -0.02 1.06
CA ASP A 268 16.67 0.27 1.23
C ASP A 268 16.94 1.77 1.39
N LYS A 269 16.06 2.59 0.80
CA LYS A 269 16.15 4.06 0.85
C LYS A 269 15.41 4.66 2.04
N SER A 270 14.61 3.87 2.77
CA SER A 270 13.84 4.31 3.93
C SER A 270 13.62 3.14 4.88
N VAL A 271 14.63 2.83 5.70
CA VAL A 271 14.66 1.63 6.55
C VAL A 271 13.55 1.64 7.60
N HIS A 272 13.24 2.83 8.13
CA HIS A 272 12.16 3.02 9.09
C HIS A 272 10.78 3.19 8.42
N GLY A 273 10.76 3.35 7.09
CA GLY A 273 9.56 3.64 6.31
C GLY A 273 9.30 5.14 6.18
N ILE A 274 8.61 5.53 5.11
CA ILE A 274 8.22 6.93 4.90
C ILE A 274 7.20 7.40 5.94
N LEU A 275 6.43 6.46 6.51
CA LEU A 275 5.50 6.68 7.61
C LEU A 275 5.74 5.64 8.71
N PRO A 276 6.73 5.82 9.59
CA PRO A 276 7.12 4.81 10.59
C PRO A 276 6.01 4.46 11.58
N HIS A 277 5.05 5.38 11.77
CA HIS A 277 3.92 5.23 12.68
C HIS A 277 2.66 4.67 11.98
N ALA A 278 2.69 4.44 10.66
CA ALA A 278 1.57 3.83 9.97
C ALA A 278 1.36 2.38 10.45
N HIS A 279 0.10 2.04 10.68
CA HIS A 279 -0.29 0.67 11.00
C HIS A 279 -0.49 -0.15 9.73
N LEU A 280 -0.41 -1.47 9.88
CA LEU A 280 -0.74 -2.38 8.78
C LEU A 280 -2.25 -2.51 8.57
N ALA A 281 -3.08 -2.43 9.63
CA ALA A 281 -4.52 -2.65 9.52
C ALA A 281 -5.41 -1.83 10.48
N ASP A 282 -5.24 -0.51 10.51
CA ASP A 282 -6.04 0.40 11.36
C ASP A 282 -7.26 1.01 10.62
N GLY A 283 -7.44 0.69 9.34
CA GLY A 283 -8.49 1.21 8.48
C GLY A 283 -8.28 2.66 8.08
N CYS A 284 -7.02 3.11 8.02
CA CYS A 284 -6.63 4.46 7.67
C CYS A 284 -5.54 4.45 6.59
N MET A 285 -5.50 5.53 5.83
CA MET A 285 -4.36 5.87 4.99
C MET A 285 -3.85 7.26 5.37
N TRP A 286 -2.70 7.64 4.84
CA TRP A 286 -2.07 8.91 5.07
C TRP A 286 -1.94 9.66 3.76
N LEU A 287 -2.46 10.89 3.76
CA LEU A 287 -2.34 11.85 2.68
C LEU A 287 -1.19 12.80 2.99
N ILE A 288 -0.12 12.72 2.20
CA ILE A 288 1.04 13.61 2.27
C ILE A 288 0.93 14.62 1.14
N MET A 289 0.83 15.90 1.48
CA MET A 289 0.74 17.01 0.55
C MET A 289 1.96 17.92 0.73
N VAL A 290 2.88 17.87 -0.23
CA VAL A 290 4.06 18.75 -0.25
C VAL A 290 3.70 20.00 -1.01
N ARG A 291 3.53 21.12 -0.32
CA ARG A 291 3.23 22.43 -0.92
C ARG A 291 4.40 22.91 -1.78
N GLN A 292 4.12 23.90 -2.63
CA GLN A 292 5.16 24.60 -3.37
C GLN A 292 6.26 25.09 -2.42
N CYS A 293 7.49 24.64 -2.65
CA CYS A 293 8.65 24.93 -1.82
C CYS A 293 9.93 25.00 -2.66
N ASN A 294 10.97 25.64 -2.14
CA ASN A 294 12.26 25.74 -2.81
C ASN A 294 13.03 24.39 -2.79
N HIS A 295 14.14 24.30 -3.53
CA HIS A 295 14.87 23.04 -3.67
C HIS A 295 15.49 22.55 -2.34
N LEU A 296 15.94 23.46 -1.48
CA LEU A 296 16.50 23.11 -0.18
C LEU A 296 15.42 22.54 0.75
N GLN A 297 14.23 23.14 0.77
CA GLN A 297 13.07 22.61 1.47
C GLN A 297 12.70 21.22 0.93
N TYR A 298 12.60 21.06 -0.38
CA TYR A 298 12.27 19.76 -0.96
C TYR A 298 13.34 18.69 -0.67
N LEU A 299 14.62 19.05 -0.69
CA LEU A 299 15.70 18.16 -0.28
C LEU A 299 15.58 17.74 1.18
N ARG A 300 15.24 18.67 2.09
CA ARG A 300 14.96 18.34 3.51
C ARG A 300 13.81 17.34 3.63
N PHE A 301 12.78 17.47 2.81
CA PHE A 301 11.69 16.49 2.75
C PHE A 301 12.18 15.11 2.29
N LEU A 302 12.97 15.03 1.21
CA LEU A 302 13.54 13.75 0.73
C LEU A 302 14.46 13.10 1.77
N VAL A 303 15.28 13.89 2.47
CA VAL A 303 16.14 13.41 3.55
C VAL A 303 15.30 12.89 4.72
N ALA A 304 14.23 13.60 5.09
CA ALA A 304 13.30 13.14 6.14
C ALA A 304 12.67 11.79 5.76
N LEU A 305 12.14 11.64 4.54
CA LEU A 305 11.59 10.38 4.06
C LEU A 305 12.60 9.22 4.15
N SER A 306 13.88 9.50 3.89
CA SER A 306 14.93 8.48 3.88
C SER A 306 15.43 8.07 5.27
N THR A 307 15.45 9.03 6.20
CA THR A 307 16.10 8.86 7.51
C THR A 307 15.11 8.58 8.64
N SER A 308 14.17 9.49 8.87
CA SER A 308 13.24 9.45 9.99
C SER A 308 11.81 9.09 9.60
N GLY A 309 11.49 9.09 8.31
CA GLY A 309 10.12 9.23 7.83
C GLY A 309 9.55 10.64 8.02
N ILE A 310 8.28 10.82 7.66
CA ILE A 310 7.54 12.08 7.81
C ILE A 310 6.38 11.93 8.80
N ALA A 311 6.21 12.93 9.68
CA ALA A 311 5.12 13.02 10.64
C ALA A 311 4.33 14.33 10.48
N PRO A 312 3.07 14.40 10.97
CA PRO A 312 2.31 15.65 11.02
C PRO A 312 3.08 16.78 11.70
N GLY A 313 3.13 17.95 11.06
CA GLY A 313 3.80 19.14 11.60
C GLY A 313 5.34 19.12 11.55
N GLN A 314 5.97 18.06 11.06
CA GLN A 314 7.44 17.95 11.03
C GLN A 314 8.10 18.97 10.09
N LEU A 315 7.46 19.29 8.96
CA LEU A 315 7.94 20.27 7.99
C LEU A 315 6.79 21.24 7.65
N SER A 316 7.01 22.55 7.81
CA SER A 316 5.96 23.56 7.66
C SER A 316 5.35 23.67 6.25
N PHE A 317 6.01 23.12 5.24
CA PHE A 317 5.55 23.07 3.84
C PHE A 317 5.02 21.68 3.44
N VAL A 318 4.88 20.75 4.39
CA VAL A 318 4.34 19.41 4.18
C VAL A 318 3.18 19.17 5.13
N GLU A 319 2.00 18.96 4.57
CA GLU A 319 0.82 18.55 5.34
C GLU A 319 0.74 17.02 5.30
N VAL A 320 0.71 16.38 6.47
CA VAL A 320 0.55 14.92 6.61
C VAL A 320 -0.73 14.67 7.39
N VAL A 321 -1.74 14.09 6.73
CA VAL A 321 -3.08 13.95 7.29
C VAL A 321 -3.52 12.50 7.23
N ARG A 322 -4.06 12.00 8.34
CA ARG A 322 -4.68 10.67 8.40
C ARG A 322 -6.12 10.75 7.88
N CYS A 323 -6.46 9.91 6.92
CA CYS A 323 -7.73 9.94 6.23
C CYS A 323 -8.23 8.54 5.87
N ARG A 324 -9.52 8.41 5.53
CA ARG A 324 -10.13 7.15 5.06
C ARG A 324 -10.36 7.15 3.54
N ALA A 325 -10.50 8.32 2.94
CA ALA A 325 -10.66 8.50 1.52
C ALA A 325 -10.07 9.84 1.08
N ALA A 326 -9.63 9.91 -0.18
CA ALA A 326 -9.15 11.14 -0.80
C ALA A 326 -9.49 11.12 -2.30
N ARG A 327 -9.86 12.27 -2.85
CA ARG A 327 -9.98 12.50 -4.29
C ARG A 327 -9.05 13.64 -4.67
N ILE A 328 -8.26 13.42 -5.70
CA ILE A 328 -7.28 14.39 -6.17
C ILE A 328 -7.55 14.66 -7.64
N GLU A 329 -7.90 15.91 -7.92
CA GLU A 329 -8.24 16.40 -9.23
C GLU A 329 -7.11 17.32 -9.74
N PRO A 330 -6.35 16.89 -10.77
CA PRO A 330 -5.31 17.73 -11.35
C PRO A 330 -5.95 18.87 -12.14
N LEU A 331 -5.50 20.11 -11.90
CA LEU A 331 -5.99 21.30 -12.62
C LEU A 331 -5.18 21.59 -13.91
N GLY A 332 -4.34 20.63 -14.35
CA GLY A 332 -3.49 20.78 -15.53
C GLY A 332 -3.01 19.43 -16.08
N ASN A 333 -2.29 19.49 -17.20
CA ASN A 333 -2.01 18.30 -18.03
C ASN A 333 -0.74 17.52 -17.66
N ASP A 334 0.05 17.99 -16.70
CA ASP A 334 1.39 17.47 -16.41
C ASP A 334 1.49 16.54 -15.19
N CYS A 335 0.39 16.29 -14.46
CA CYS A 335 0.43 15.50 -13.23
C CYS A 335 0.47 13.99 -13.56
N ARG A 336 1.62 13.35 -13.32
CA ARG A 336 1.78 11.91 -13.56
C ARG A 336 1.67 11.13 -12.27
N TRP A 337 0.63 10.29 -12.21
CA TRP A 337 0.37 9.39 -11.10
C TRP A 337 1.12 8.07 -11.26
N ASN A 338 1.45 7.46 -10.13
CA ASN A 338 1.88 6.07 -10.07
C ASN A 338 1.31 5.37 -8.85
N VAL A 339 1.16 4.06 -8.96
CA VAL A 339 0.66 3.17 -7.91
C VAL A 339 1.60 1.98 -7.82
N ASP A 340 2.27 1.80 -6.68
CA ASP A 340 3.22 0.69 -6.45
C ASP A 340 4.24 0.47 -7.58
N GLY A 341 4.63 1.55 -8.28
CA GLY A 341 5.57 1.48 -9.41
C GLY A 341 4.93 1.31 -10.79
N GLU A 342 3.61 1.37 -10.92
CA GLU A 342 2.89 1.39 -12.20
C GLU A 342 2.37 2.80 -12.53
N SER A 343 2.56 3.27 -13.76
CA SER A 343 2.12 4.61 -14.17
C SER A 343 0.62 4.64 -14.44
N LEU A 344 -0.06 5.67 -13.93
CA LEU A 344 -1.45 5.99 -14.21
C LEU A 344 -1.58 7.17 -15.19
N PRO A 345 -2.70 7.29 -15.92
CA PRO A 345 -2.98 8.45 -16.75
C PRO A 345 -3.18 9.71 -15.89
N ASN A 346 -2.98 10.88 -16.48
CA ASN A 346 -3.30 12.14 -15.83
C ASN A 346 -4.81 12.39 -15.83
N ARG A 347 -5.49 11.84 -14.83
CA ARG A 347 -6.92 11.96 -14.58
C ARG A 347 -7.17 12.17 -13.09
N PRO A 348 -8.38 12.58 -12.68
CA PRO A 348 -8.75 12.55 -11.28
C PRO A 348 -8.55 11.15 -10.70
N VAL A 349 -7.94 11.07 -9.52
CA VAL A 349 -7.69 9.81 -8.81
C VAL A 349 -8.47 9.84 -7.50
N SER A 350 -9.28 8.82 -7.25
CA SER A 350 -9.95 8.62 -5.96
C SER A 350 -9.35 7.41 -5.25
N CYS A 351 -9.02 7.57 -3.98
CA CYS A 351 -8.44 6.56 -3.12
C CYS A 351 -9.35 6.32 -1.91
N GLN A 352 -9.59 5.06 -1.54
CA GLN A 352 -10.33 4.69 -0.33
C GLN A 352 -9.69 3.49 0.35
N VAL A 353 -9.50 3.57 1.67
CA VAL A 353 -8.90 2.48 2.44
C VAL A 353 -9.95 1.46 2.90
N HIS A 354 -9.64 0.18 2.69
CA HIS A 354 -10.39 -0.96 3.20
C HIS A 354 -9.60 -1.63 4.31
N ARG A 355 -10.23 -1.73 5.50
CA ARG A 355 -9.54 -2.23 6.69
C ARG A 355 -9.34 -3.73 6.60
N GLY A 356 -8.10 -4.20 6.78
CA GLY A 356 -7.75 -5.62 6.83
C GLY A 356 -8.27 -6.40 5.63
N LEU A 357 -8.25 -5.78 4.44
CA LEU A 357 -8.91 -6.34 3.25
C LEU A 357 -8.28 -7.67 2.84
N VAL A 358 -7.00 -7.89 3.13
CA VAL A 358 -6.30 -9.15 2.85
C VAL A 358 -5.41 -9.55 4.03
N GLU A 359 -5.20 -10.85 4.20
CA GLU A 359 -4.24 -11.38 5.17
C GLU A 359 -2.95 -11.79 4.46
N VAL A 360 -1.80 -11.51 5.09
CA VAL A 360 -0.48 -11.94 4.61
C VAL A 360 0.16 -12.94 5.55
N PHE A 361 1.00 -13.81 4.98
CA PHE A 361 1.89 -14.70 5.70
C PHE A 361 3.07 -13.94 6.29
N SER A 362 2.81 -13.16 7.35
CA SER A 362 3.81 -12.43 8.11
C SER A 362 3.31 -12.11 9.53
N ARG A 363 4.23 -11.74 10.44
CA ARG A 363 3.94 -11.20 11.77
C ARG A 363 4.02 -9.68 11.84
N GLY A 364 4.57 -9.01 10.83
CA GLY A 364 5.00 -7.62 10.93
C GLY A 364 6.41 -7.49 11.51
N VAL A 365 6.88 -6.25 11.67
CA VAL A 365 8.26 -5.98 12.09
C VAL A 365 8.49 -6.34 13.56
N GLU A 366 9.40 -7.25 13.83
CA GLU A 366 9.89 -7.53 15.17
C GLU A 366 10.85 -6.43 15.62
N HIS A 367 10.48 -5.69 16.65
CA HIS A 367 11.39 -4.75 17.31
C HIS A 367 12.28 -5.55 18.26
N ARG A 368 13.60 -5.39 18.16
CA ARG A 368 14.50 -6.01 19.14
C ARG A 368 14.13 -5.47 20.52
N CYS A 369 13.87 -6.36 21.48
CA CYS A 369 13.87 -5.96 22.89
C CYS A 369 15.29 -5.48 23.18
N SER A 370 15.43 -4.18 23.46
CA SER A 370 16.67 -3.55 23.88
C SER A 370 17.08 -3.99 25.26
#